data_AF-A0AAC8YYK7-F1
#
_entry.id   AF-A0AAC8YYK7-F1
#
_cell.length_a   1.000
_cell.length_b   1.000
_cell.length_c   1.000
_cell.angle_alpha   90.00
_cell.angle_beta   90.00
_cell.angle_gamma   90.00
#
_symmetry.space_group_name_H-M   'P 1'
#
loop_
_entity.id
_entity.type
_entity.pdbx_description
1 polymer ?
#
loop_
_entity_poly.entity_id
_entity_poly.type
_entity_poly.pdbx_seq_one_letter_code
_entity_poly.pdbx_strand_id
1 'polypeptide(L)'
;MHGPTDMWNEDNAIYDDGEWITWTEINTHLARLEFEARFPNLDVDLVPIFQDLLAVAQNYYELTGSHLQVYGDLGELYGAITHGLKLHRNYAQGSDGKIGNHFVEVKTITPFKSNDTITLNLRRNFSKVLIVKIDSDFEVQGKLLDRKALPKVKGTTLKLSWADIVS
;
A
#
# COMPACT_ATOMS: atom_id res chain seq x y z
N MET A 1 18.88 28.81 -18.45
CA MET A 1 18.93 27.52 -19.16
C MET A 1 18.08 26.56 -18.37
N HIS A 2 17.25 25.78 -19.07
CA HIS A 2 16.06 25.09 -18.58
C HIS A 2 16.25 24.37 -17.24
N GLY A 3 15.38 24.70 -16.27
CA GLY A 3 15.19 23.89 -15.08
C GLY A 3 14.58 22.54 -15.45
N PRO A 4 14.70 21.51 -14.60
CA PRO A 4 14.14 20.21 -14.88
C PRO A 4 12.62 20.30 -14.77
N THR A 5 11.94 20.53 -15.88
CA THR A 5 10.48 20.50 -15.98
C THR A 5 9.92 19.11 -16.31
N ASP A 6 10.76 18.06 -16.28
CA ASP A 6 10.35 16.67 -16.51
C ASP A 6 10.81 15.75 -15.36
N MET A 7 10.43 16.04 -14.12
CA MET A 7 10.63 15.13 -12.97
C MET A 7 9.32 14.89 -12.18
N TRP A 8 8.19 14.90 -12.88
CA TRP A 8 6.88 14.67 -12.27
C TRP A 8 6.34 13.37 -12.86
N ASN A 9 6.30 12.30 -12.06
CA ASN A 9 5.40 11.20 -12.37
C ASN A 9 4.01 11.62 -11.91
N GLU A 10 3.29 12.37 -12.76
CA GLU A 10 1.92 12.84 -12.48
C GLU A 10 0.93 11.67 -12.33
N ASP A 11 1.35 10.45 -12.67
CA ASP A 11 0.50 9.29 -12.86
C ASP A 11 1.00 8.05 -12.11
N ASN A 12 1.47 8.21 -10.86
CA ASN A 12 1.64 7.04 -9.99
C ASN A 12 0.35 6.19 -10.06
N ALA A 13 0.51 4.91 -10.33
CA ALA A 13 -0.61 4.03 -10.64
C ALA A 13 -0.83 3.00 -9.55
N ILE A 14 -2.09 2.59 -9.42
CA ILE A 14 -2.53 1.45 -8.64
C ILE A 14 -2.84 0.32 -9.60
N TYR A 15 -2.33 -0.86 -9.30
CA TYR A 15 -2.82 -2.08 -9.94
C TYR A 15 -3.92 -2.71 -9.07
N ASP A 16 -5.13 -2.81 -9.62
CA ASP A 16 -6.27 -3.44 -8.97
C ASP A 16 -7.07 -4.28 -10.00
N ASP A 17 -7.32 -5.56 -9.67
CA ASP A 17 -8.13 -6.50 -10.46
C ASP A 17 -7.84 -6.59 -11.98
N GLY A 18 -6.59 -6.36 -12.40
CA GLY A 18 -6.18 -6.49 -13.81
C GLY A 18 -6.01 -5.18 -14.54
N GLU A 19 -6.41 -4.07 -13.94
CA GLU A 19 -6.33 -2.73 -14.53
C GLU A 19 -5.36 -1.85 -13.75
N TRP A 20 -4.66 -0.99 -14.48
CA TRP A 20 -3.89 0.11 -13.92
C TRP A 20 -4.76 1.35 -13.88
N ILE A 21 -4.89 1.94 -12.70
CA ILE A 21 -5.65 3.18 -12.47
C ILE A 21 -4.69 4.19 -11.86
N THR A 22 -4.53 5.36 -12.46
CA THR A 22 -3.66 6.40 -11.88
C THR A 22 -4.33 7.07 -10.69
N TRP A 23 -3.56 7.51 -9.71
CA TRP A 23 -4.11 8.28 -8.58
C TRP A 23 -4.79 9.58 -9.06
N THR A 24 -4.31 10.12 -10.18
CA THR A 24 -4.87 11.33 -10.81
C THR A 24 -6.21 11.05 -11.47
N GLU A 25 -6.42 9.86 -12.05
CA GLU A 25 -7.74 9.44 -12.54
C GLU A 25 -8.78 9.42 -11.40
N ILE A 26 -8.40 8.90 -10.23
CA ILE A 26 -9.27 8.85 -9.03
C ILE A 26 -9.73 10.25 -8.59
N ASN A 27 -8.97 11.30 -8.87
CA ASN A 27 -9.36 12.67 -8.50
C ASN A 27 -10.46 13.28 -9.39
N THR A 28 -10.83 12.64 -10.50
CA THR A 28 -11.94 13.10 -11.34
C THR A 28 -13.29 12.76 -10.72
N HIS A 29 -14.31 13.61 -10.88
CA HIS A 29 -15.63 13.38 -10.26
C HIS A 29 -16.28 12.06 -10.69
N LEU A 30 -16.12 11.66 -11.95
CA LEU A 30 -16.66 10.41 -12.48
C LEU A 30 -15.92 9.19 -11.91
N ALA A 31 -14.59 9.23 -11.86
CA ALA A 31 -13.82 8.17 -11.24
C ALA A 31 -14.10 8.08 -9.74
N ARG A 32 -14.24 9.20 -9.02
CA ARG A 32 -14.66 9.18 -7.60
C ARG A 32 -15.96 8.44 -7.42
N LEU A 33 -16.98 8.69 -8.25
CA LEU A 33 -18.27 7.99 -8.18
C LEU A 33 -18.12 6.49 -8.48
N GLU A 34 -17.33 6.10 -9.47
CA GLU A 34 -17.06 4.69 -9.79
C GLU A 34 -16.25 3.99 -8.68
N PHE A 35 -15.33 4.71 -8.06
CA PHE A 35 -14.49 4.22 -6.98
C PHE A 35 -15.30 4.13 -5.67
N GLU A 36 -16.15 5.10 -5.37
CA GLU A 36 -17.12 5.04 -4.26
C GLU A 36 -18.13 3.89 -4.46
N ALA A 37 -18.58 3.66 -5.70
CA ALA A 37 -19.47 2.54 -6.02
C ALA A 37 -18.78 1.17 -5.86
N ARG A 38 -17.51 1.05 -6.27
CA ARG A 38 -16.69 -0.16 -6.07
C ARG A 38 -16.29 -0.36 -4.61
N PHE A 39 -16.05 0.73 -3.89
CA PHE A 39 -15.53 0.76 -2.53
C PHE A 39 -16.41 1.63 -1.63
N PRO A 40 -17.60 1.16 -1.23
CA PRO A 40 -18.58 1.96 -0.49
C PRO A 40 -18.15 2.38 0.93
N ASN A 41 -16.97 1.94 1.39
CA ASN A 41 -16.38 2.32 2.68
C ASN A 41 -15.06 3.09 2.53
N LEU A 42 -14.69 3.46 1.30
CA LEU A 42 -13.49 4.23 1.01
C LEU A 42 -13.61 5.66 1.55
N ASP A 43 -12.51 6.14 2.14
CA ASP A 43 -12.32 7.56 2.40
C ASP A 43 -11.54 8.20 1.24
N VAL A 44 -12.27 8.67 0.23
CA VAL A 44 -11.71 9.32 -0.97
C VAL A 44 -10.92 10.59 -0.63
N ASP A 45 -11.17 11.19 0.54
CA ASP A 45 -10.49 12.41 0.96
C ASP A 45 -9.05 12.13 1.42
N LEU A 46 -8.68 10.86 1.64
CA LEU A 46 -7.30 10.44 1.92
C LEU A 46 -6.42 10.34 0.67
N VAL A 47 -7.00 10.30 -0.53
CA VAL A 47 -6.23 10.15 -1.79
C VAL A 47 -5.23 11.29 -1.99
N PRO A 48 -5.60 12.57 -1.84
CA PRO A 48 -4.63 13.67 -1.96
C PRO A 48 -3.50 13.57 -0.93
N ILE A 49 -3.81 13.17 0.31
CA ILE A 49 -2.82 13.01 1.39
C ILE A 49 -1.82 11.91 1.04
N PHE A 50 -2.30 10.79 0.49
CA PHE A 50 -1.47 9.70 0.01
C PHE A 50 -0.54 10.16 -1.12
N GLN A 51 -1.08 10.86 -2.13
CA GLN A 51 -0.30 11.39 -3.25
C GLN A 51 0.78 12.36 -2.79
N ASP A 52 0.43 13.31 -1.92
CA ASP A 52 1.37 14.30 -1.40
C ASP A 52 2.51 13.62 -0.62
N LEU A 53 2.19 12.63 0.23
CA LEU A 53 3.19 11.91 1.00
C LEU A 53 4.12 11.07 0.12
N LEU A 54 3.56 10.41 -0.91
CA LEU A 54 4.33 9.62 -1.88
C LEU A 54 5.26 10.52 -2.70
N ALA A 55 4.74 11.66 -3.18
CA ALA A 55 5.51 12.66 -3.92
C ALA A 55 6.64 13.25 -3.09
N VAL A 56 6.40 13.56 -1.80
CA VAL A 56 7.46 14.03 -0.89
C VAL A 56 8.53 12.96 -0.70
N ALA A 57 8.15 11.68 -0.57
CA ALA A 57 9.12 10.59 -0.45
C ALA A 57 9.97 10.41 -1.71
N GLN A 58 9.36 10.53 -2.89
CA GLN A 58 10.04 10.48 -4.19
C GLN A 58 10.99 11.66 -4.36
N ASN A 59 10.49 12.89 -4.25
CA ASN A 59 11.26 14.11 -4.40
C ASN A 59 12.47 14.15 -3.46
N TYR A 60 12.31 13.70 -2.21
CA TYR A 60 13.41 13.61 -1.25
C TYR A 60 14.48 12.61 -1.69
N TYR A 61 14.08 11.44 -2.19
CA TYR A 61 15.02 10.45 -2.70
C TYR A 61 15.77 10.94 -3.93
N GLU A 62 15.07 11.50 -4.91
CA GLU A 62 15.69 12.03 -6.13
C GLU A 62 16.69 13.15 -5.81
N LEU A 63 16.37 14.02 -4.85
CA LEU A 63 17.24 15.11 -4.45
C LEU A 63 18.47 14.67 -3.64
N THR A 64 18.33 13.64 -2.80
CA THR A 64 19.35 13.32 -1.77
C THR A 64 20.00 11.94 -1.92
N GLY A 65 19.44 11.06 -2.74
CA GLY A 65 19.76 9.63 -2.79
C GLY A 65 19.37 8.86 -1.52
N SER A 66 18.68 9.48 -0.57
CA SER A 66 18.28 8.88 0.70
C SER A 66 16.76 8.72 0.80
N HIS A 67 16.29 7.71 1.53
CA HIS A 67 14.85 7.44 1.67
C HIS A 67 14.27 7.91 3.00
N LEU A 68 13.07 8.49 2.96
CA LEU A 68 12.26 8.78 4.15
C LEU A 68 11.75 7.48 4.81
N GLN A 69 11.32 7.56 6.07
CA GLN A 69 10.80 6.42 6.83
C GLN A 69 9.26 6.38 6.87
N VAL A 70 8.60 6.77 5.78
CA VAL A 70 7.13 6.95 5.69
C VAL A 70 6.40 5.79 5.01
N TYR A 71 7.12 4.79 4.49
CA TYR A 71 6.52 3.73 3.67
C TYR A 71 5.56 2.81 4.43
N GLY A 72 5.72 2.67 5.76
CA GLY A 72 4.73 2.00 6.60
C GLY A 72 3.39 2.73 6.57
N ASP A 73 3.43 4.04 6.82
CA ASP A 73 2.26 4.92 6.81
C ASP A 73 1.59 4.94 5.43
N LEU A 74 2.38 4.96 4.35
CA LEU A 74 1.86 4.84 2.98
C LEU A 74 1.11 3.51 2.77
N GLY A 75 1.64 2.39 3.29
CA GLY A 75 0.95 1.10 3.20
C GLY A 75 -0.38 1.08 3.97
N GLU A 76 -0.43 1.73 5.13
CA GLU A 76 -1.64 1.86 5.94
C GLU A 76 -2.69 2.77 5.27
N LEU A 77 -2.28 3.91 4.72
CA LEU A 77 -3.13 4.81 3.94
C LEU A 77 -3.68 4.11 2.70
N TYR A 78 -2.84 3.36 1.97
CA TYR A 78 -3.28 2.55 0.84
C TYR A 78 -4.41 1.61 1.25
N GLY A 79 -4.25 0.87 2.36
CA GLY A 79 -5.29 -0.03 2.85
C GLY A 79 -6.57 0.69 3.29
N ALA A 80 -6.45 1.88 3.89
CA ALA A 80 -7.60 2.69 4.27
C ALA A 80 -8.39 3.12 3.04
N ILE A 81 -7.67 3.51 1.99
CA ILE A 81 -8.23 3.90 0.71
C ILE A 81 -8.87 2.68 0.01
N THR A 82 -8.08 1.71 -0.44
CA THR A 82 -8.54 0.65 -1.35
C THR A 82 -9.41 -0.42 -0.71
N HIS A 83 -9.36 -0.57 0.62
CA HIS A 83 -10.07 -1.66 1.30
C HIS A 83 -10.90 -1.20 2.50
N GLY A 84 -10.99 0.11 2.77
CA GLY A 84 -11.70 0.64 3.94
C GLY A 84 -11.10 0.17 5.27
N LEU A 85 -9.78 -0.03 5.31
CA LEU A 85 -9.06 -0.39 6.53
C LEU A 85 -9.22 0.69 7.61
N LYS A 86 -9.77 0.31 8.75
CA LYS A 86 -9.85 1.17 9.93
C LYS A 86 -8.66 0.88 10.84
N LEU A 87 -7.71 1.81 10.86
CA LEU A 87 -6.49 1.70 11.68
C LEU A 87 -6.83 1.65 13.17
N HIS A 88 -6.05 0.86 13.90
CA HIS A 88 -6.08 0.91 15.35
C HIS A 88 -5.44 2.21 15.86
N ARG A 89 -5.72 2.57 17.12
CA ARG A 89 -4.97 3.66 17.76
C ARG A 89 -3.51 3.26 17.87
N ASN A 90 -2.63 4.26 17.83
CA ASN A 90 -1.20 4.08 18.04
C ASN A 90 -0.93 3.20 19.27
N TYR A 91 0.04 2.30 19.14
CA TYR A 91 0.45 1.34 20.18
C TYR A 91 -0.57 0.23 20.53
N ALA A 92 -1.61 0.03 19.71
CA ALA A 92 -2.45 -1.16 19.84
C ALA A 92 -1.62 -2.44 19.62
N GLN A 93 -1.79 -3.42 20.51
CA GLN A 93 -1.19 -4.75 20.32
C GLN A 93 -2.07 -5.59 19.40
N GLY A 94 -1.46 -6.31 18.46
CA GLY A 94 -2.20 -7.17 17.54
C GLY A 94 -1.84 -6.87 16.10
N SER A 95 -2.84 -6.62 15.26
CA SER A 95 -2.69 -6.21 13.85
C SER A 95 -2.65 -4.68 13.72
N ASP A 96 -2.61 -4.16 12.50
CA ASP A 96 -2.48 -2.72 12.25
C ASP A 96 -3.87 -2.04 12.14
N GLY A 97 -4.88 -2.78 11.64
CA GLY A 97 -6.26 -2.31 11.64
C GLY A 97 -7.29 -3.41 11.39
N LYS A 98 -8.52 -3.00 11.01
CA LYS A 98 -9.61 -3.90 10.65
C LYS A 98 -10.31 -3.54 9.35
N ILE A 99 -10.67 -4.57 8.58
CA ILE A 99 -11.65 -4.49 7.49
C ILE A 99 -12.86 -5.31 7.93
N GLY A 100 -13.98 -4.64 8.22
CA GLY A 100 -15.13 -5.27 8.87
C GLY A 100 -14.73 -5.95 10.19
N ASN A 101 -14.95 -7.27 10.29
CA ASN A 101 -14.57 -8.07 11.46
C ASN A 101 -13.17 -8.69 11.38
N HIS A 102 -12.45 -8.47 10.27
CA HIS A 102 -11.14 -9.07 10.04
C HIS A 102 -10.03 -8.17 10.57
N PHE A 103 -9.18 -8.70 11.45
CA PHE A 103 -7.90 -8.09 11.81
C PHE A 103 -6.94 -8.19 10.63
N VAL A 104 -6.32 -7.07 10.26
CA VAL A 104 -5.46 -6.92 9.07
C VAL A 104 -4.07 -6.49 9.47
N GLU A 105 -3.09 -7.29 9.08
CA GLU A 105 -1.67 -6.95 9.12
C GLU A 105 -1.28 -6.27 7.80
N VAL A 106 -0.64 -5.11 7.85
CA VAL A 106 -0.11 -4.40 6.69
C VAL A 106 1.41 -4.63 6.62
N LYS A 107 1.91 -4.92 5.41
CA LYS A 107 3.34 -4.99 5.11
C LYS A 107 3.67 -4.24 3.85
N THR A 108 4.54 -3.26 3.97
CA THR A 108 5.07 -2.53 2.81
C THR A 108 6.39 -3.12 2.34
N ILE A 109 6.50 -3.41 1.05
CA ILE A 109 7.76 -3.59 0.32
C ILE A 109 8.18 -2.19 -0.13
N THR A 110 9.36 -1.75 0.32
CA THR A 110 9.86 -0.39 0.11
C THR A 110 10.62 -0.27 -1.22
N PRO A 111 10.70 0.94 -1.80
CA PRO A 111 11.30 1.17 -3.13
C PRO A 111 12.79 0.82 -3.22
N PHE A 112 13.48 0.79 -2.08
CA PHE A 112 14.90 0.47 -1.99
C PHE A 112 15.18 -1.01 -1.66
N LYS A 113 14.15 -1.84 -1.53
CA LYS A 113 14.35 -3.23 -1.15
C LYS A 113 14.85 -4.03 -2.36
N SER A 114 16.03 -4.64 -2.23
CA SER A 114 16.65 -5.43 -3.30
C SER A 114 15.92 -6.73 -3.64
N ASN A 115 14.94 -7.14 -2.83
CA ASN A 115 14.07 -8.26 -3.11
C ASN A 115 12.65 -7.94 -2.67
N ASP A 116 11.69 -8.33 -3.50
CA ASP A 116 10.26 -8.14 -3.23
C ASP A 116 9.75 -9.19 -2.24
N THR A 117 10.37 -9.27 -1.06
CA THR A 117 9.96 -10.24 -0.04
C THR A 117 9.44 -9.55 1.21
N ILE A 118 8.46 -10.14 1.87
CA ILE A 118 7.99 -9.71 3.18
C ILE A 118 8.14 -10.83 4.20
N THR A 119 8.24 -10.43 5.46
CA THR A 119 8.35 -11.34 6.59
C THR A 119 7.16 -11.11 7.52
N LEU A 120 6.37 -12.15 7.74
CA LEU A 120 5.22 -12.15 8.63
C LEU A 120 5.56 -12.87 9.92
N ASN A 121 5.14 -12.27 11.04
CA ASN A 121 5.12 -12.93 12.33
C ASN A 121 3.74 -13.55 12.55
N LEU A 122 3.67 -14.88 12.41
CA LEU A 122 2.45 -15.67 12.56
C LEU A 122 1.95 -15.74 14.02
N ARG A 123 2.67 -15.20 15.01
CA ARG A 123 2.12 -15.02 16.36
C ARG A 123 1.19 -13.80 16.47
N ARG A 124 1.29 -12.81 15.58
CA ARG A 124 0.39 -11.66 15.59
C ARG A 124 -1.06 -12.12 15.34
N ASN A 125 -2.01 -11.46 16.00
CA ASN A 125 -3.43 -11.73 15.84
C ASN A 125 -3.98 -11.00 14.62
N PHE A 126 -3.84 -11.60 13.44
CA PHE A 126 -4.45 -11.14 12.20
C PHE A 126 -5.18 -12.29 11.51
N SER A 127 -6.17 -11.95 10.70
CA SER A 127 -6.94 -12.88 9.86
C SER A 127 -6.75 -12.62 8.37
N LYS A 128 -6.27 -11.42 8.00
CA LYS A 128 -5.86 -11.05 6.65
C LYS A 128 -4.52 -10.32 6.67
N VAL A 129 -3.82 -10.35 5.55
CA VAL A 129 -2.58 -9.58 5.33
C VAL A 129 -2.78 -8.72 4.09
N LEU A 130 -2.56 -7.42 4.22
CA LEU A 130 -2.41 -6.52 3.10
C LEU A 130 -0.92 -6.32 2.83
N ILE A 131 -0.47 -6.67 1.63
CA ILE A 131 0.89 -6.42 1.19
C ILE A 131 0.84 -5.30 0.17
N VAL A 132 1.54 -4.21 0.46
CA VAL A 132 1.65 -3.05 -0.42
C VAL A 132 3.08 -3.01 -0.94
N LYS A 133 3.26 -2.96 -2.25
CA LYS A 133 4.55 -2.77 -2.89
C LYS A 133 4.63 -1.35 -3.42
N ILE A 134 5.69 -0.64 -3.04
CA ILE A 134 6.10 0.61 -3.66
C ILE A 134 7.44 0.30 -4.33
N ASP A 135 7.49 0.35 -5.65
CA ASP A 135 8.70 0.01 -6.40
C ASP A 135 9.64 1.21 -6.59
N SER A 136 10.75 0.99 -7.31
CA SER A 136 11.77 2.02 -7.54
C SER A 136 11.26 3.23 -8.30
N ASP A 137 10.18 3.09 -9.06
CA ASP A 137 9.54 4.15 -9.83
C ASP A 137 8.39 4.80 -9.02
N PHE A 138 8.25 4.41 -7.75
CA PHE A 138 7.20 4.84 -6.82
C PHE A 138 5.79 4.44 -7.26
N GLU A 139 5.65 3.44 -8.13
CA GLU A 139 4.37 2.82 -8.44
C GLU A 139 3.89 1.94 -7.29
N VAL A 140 2.56 1.87 -7.08
CA VAL A 140 1.98 1.28 -5.88
C VAL A 140 1.07 0.11 -6.24
N GLN A 141 1.34 -1.06 -5.68
CA GLN A 141 0.55 -2.26 -5.91
C GLN A 141 0.10 -2.87 -4.59
N GLY A 142 -1.13 -3.39 -4.54
CA GLY A 142 -1.70 -4.01 -3.34
C GLY A 142 -2.12 -5.46 -3.58
N LYS A 143 -1.92 -6.33 -2.59
CA LYS A 143 -2.51 -7.68 -2.55
C LYS A 143 -3.08 -7.95 -1.15
N LEU A 144 -4.38 -8.19 -1.07
CA LEU A 144 -5.07 -8.57 0.17
C LEU A 144 -5.29 -10.08 0.23
N LEU A 145 -4.68 -10.74 1.22
CA LEU A 145 -4.68 -12.18 1.37
C LEU A 145 -5.40 -12.63 2.64
N ASP A 146 -6.16 -13.72 2.52
CA ASP A 146 -6.64 -14.46 3.69
C ASP A 146 -5.49 -15.19 4.37
N ARG A 147 -5.38 -15.08 5.70
CA ARG A 147 -4.35 -15.79 6.47
C ARG A 147 -4.39 -17.32 6.26
N LYS A 148 -5.58 -17.88 6.05
CA LYS A 148 -5.79 -19.31 5.78
C LYS A 148 -5.21 -19.76 4.43
N ALA A 149 -4.99 -18.84 3.48
CA ALA A 149 -4.38 -19.12 2.19
C ALA A 149 -2.85 -19.06 2.22
N LEU A 150 -2.26 -18.57 3.33
CA LEU A 150 -0.81 -18.49 3.46
C LEU A 150 -0.17 -19.88 3.55
N PRO A 151 1.04 -20.06 2.98
CA PRO A 151 1.80 -21.29 3.11
C PRO A 151 1.98 -21.72 4.57
N LYS A 152 1.76 -23.01 4.83
CA LYS A 152 1.97 -23.60 6.16
C LYS A 152 3.46 -23.77 6.43
N VAL A 153 3.93 -23.22 7.54
CA VAL A 153 5.33 -23.36 8.00
C VAL A 153 5.36 -23.93 9.42
N LYS A 154 6.44 -24.65 9.77
CA LYS A 154 6.64 -25.19 11.13
C LYS A 154 7.02 -24.11 12.16
N GLY A 155 7.44 -22.92 11.69
CA GLY A 155 7.90 -21.82 12.52
C GLY A 155 6.84 -20.73 12.76
N THR A 156 7.27 -19.67 13.43
CA THR A 156 6.43 -18.49 13.71
C THR A 156 6.67 -17.34 12.72
N THR A 157 7.63 -17.52 11.82
CA THR A 157 8.01 -16.56 10.81
C THR A 157 7.76 -17.17 9.44
N LEU A 158 7.08 -16.41 8.59
CA LEU A 158 6.83 -16.77 7.19
C LEU A 158 7.44 -15.70 6.30
N LYS A 159 8.33 -16.10 5.38
CA LYS A 159 8.86 -15.22 4.34
C LYS A 159 8.10 -15.51 3.05
N LEU A 160 7.59 -14.46 2.40
CA LEU A 160 6.86 -14.55 1.13
C LEU A 160 7.54 -13.67 0.09
N SER A 161 7.61 -14.16 -1.15
CA SER A 161 7.97 -13.36 -2.32
C SER A 161 6.72 -12.78 -2.95
N TRP A 162 6.76 -11.53 -3.40
CA TRP A 162 5.67 -10.86 -4.11
C TRP A 162 5.18 -11.64 -5.33
N ALA A 163 6.12 -12.23 -6.07
CA ALA A 163 5.85 -13.02 -7.27
C ALA A 163 5.09 -14.32 -6.98
N ASP A 164 5.25 -14.90 -5.80
CA ASP A 164 4.59 -16.16 -5.40
C ASP A 164 3.17 -15.93 -4.88
N ILE A 165 2.77 -14.67 -4.71
CA ILE A 165 1.43 -14.30 -4.25
C ILE A 165 0.52 -14.22 -5.47
N VAL A 166 -0.34 -15.22 -5.60
CA VAL A 166 -1.44 -15.22 -6.57
C VAL A 166 -2.60 -14.42 -5.95
N SER A 167 -3.07 -13.41 -6.68
CA SER A 167 -4.31 -12.66 -6.40
C SER A 167 -5.52 -13.47 -6.83
#